data_AF-A0A0G1JQX7-F1
#
_entry.id   AF-A0A0G1JQX7-F1
#
_cell.length_a   1.000
_cell.length_b   1.000
_cell.length_c   1.000
_cell.angle_alpha   90.00
_cell.angle_beta   90.00
_cell.angle_gamma   90.00
#
_symmetry.space_group_name_H-M   'P 1'
#
loop_
_entity.id
_entity.type
_entity.pdbx_description
1 polymer ?
#
loop_
_entity_poly.entity_id
_entity_poly.type
_entity_poly.pdbx_seq_one_letter_code
_entity_poly.pdbx_strand_id
1 'polypeptide(L)'
;MKAVKRTEKLVKKSEKIEPDFMNTASRSDEKSCCYLNTRNKTPIIIGVLTIVLLLALAVSKGYVLVAIINNKPIFRFQLTQTLMSRFGKQTLEGMISEKLIAEDARRSGVVVTQEEIDKQEEEVLKSFGGKVTLDELLKFQGTTKSEFDGQIRLQLLVNKLLEKDITVTDEEIASYRETNKALMVSSDEADLKEEARKALLEQKINEKIQPWFTELKNKAKIFKFF
;
A
#
# COMPACT_ATOMS: atom_id res chain seq x y z
N MET A 1 -54.91 12.45 53.14
CA MET A 1 -54.48 13.60 53.98
C MET A 1 -53.53 14.47 53.14
N LYS A 2 -53.48 15.82 53.12
CA LYS A 2 -53.46 16.86 54.18
C LYS A 2 -52.26 16.70 55.14
N ALA A 3 -51.44 17.69 55.49
CA ALA A 3 -51.31 19.12 55.16
C ALA A 3 -49.77 19.46 55.13
N VAL A 4 -49.19 20.54 54.60
CA VAL A 4 -49.53 21.97 54.40
C VAL A 4 -49.44 22.87 55.65
N LYS A 5 -48.33 23.63 55.77
CA LYS A 5 -48.13 25.00 56.33
C LYS A 5 -46.60 25.31 56.26
N ARG A 6 -46.07 26.50 55.87
CA ARG A 6 -46.38 27.94 56.09
C ARG A 6 -46.08 28.37 57.54
N THR A 7 -45.23 29.35 57.85
CA THR A 7 -45.09 30.76 57.37
C THR A 7 -43.65 31.14 56.97
N GLU A 8 -43.29 32.25 56.31
CA GLU A 8 -43.80 33.64 56.16
C GLU A 8 -43.46 34.67 57.27
N LYS A 9 -42.27 35.29 57.12
CA LYS A 9 -42.07 36.73 56.84
C LYS A 9 -42.68 37.77 57.81
N LEU A 10 -41.82 38.42 58.60
CA LEU A 10 -42.04 39.75 59.17
C LEU A 10 -40.94 40.75 58.73
N VAL A 11 -41.04 42.00 59.20
CA VAL A 11 -40.87 43.20 58.36
C VAL A 11 -40.51 44.45 59.21
N LYS A 12 -39.83 45.45 58.58
CA LYS A 12 -39.46 46.81 59.09
C LYS A 12 -38.35 46.89 60.16
N LYS A 13 -37.79 48.06 60.51
CA LYS A 13 -37.41 49.33 59.80
C LYS A 13 -37.04 50.39 60.87
N SER A 14 -35.81 50.88 60.86
CA SER A 14 -35.38 52.21 61.35
C SER A 14 -34.10 52.61 60.59
N GLU A 15 -33.90 53.79 59.99
CA GLU A 15 -34.09 55.17 60.47
C GLU A 15 -32.98 55.53 61.51
N LYS A 16 -32.13 56.58 61.38
CA LYS A 16 -32.24 57.89 60.66
C LYS A 16 -30.88 58.65 60.52
N ILE A 17 -30.92 59.79 59.80
CA ILE A 17 -30.03 61.00 59.87
C ILE A 17 -28.58 60.94 59.32
N GLU A 18 -28.40 61.63 58.18
CA GLU A 18 -27.28 62.53 57.78
C GLU A 18 -27.67 63.99 58.13
N PRO A 19 -26.79 65.03 57.97
CA PRO A 19 -25.36 65.07 57.62
C PRO A 19 -24.57 65.75 58.80
N ASP A 20 -23.52 66.57 58.72
CA ASP A 20 -22.64 67.14 57.66
C ASP A 20 -21.28 67.55 58.25
N PHE A 21 -20.20 67.61 57.44
CA PHE A 21 -19.40 68.84 57.27
C PHE A 21 -18.44 68.74 56.08
N MET A 22 -18.33 69.79 55.25
CA MET A 22 -17.32 69.84 54.19
C MET A 22 -15.91 70.10 54.73
N ASN A 23 -14.89 69.51 54.10
CA ASN A 23 -13.61 70.22 53.95
C ASN A 23 -12.91 69.87 52.63
N THR A 24 -12.25 70.86 52.03
CA THR A 24 -11.68 70.79 50.69
C THR A 24 -10.16 70.63 50.74
N ALA A 25 -9.63 69.61 50.06
CA ALA A 25 -8.21 69.53 49.75
C ALA A 25 -8.00 68.77 48.43
N SER A 26 -7.39 69.44 47.46
CA SER A 26 -6.93 68.84 46.22
C SER A 26 -5.49 68.35 46.33
N ARG A 27 -5.18 67.19 45.76
CA ARG A 27 -3.89 67.00 45.04
C ARG A 27 -4.01 65.91 43.98
N SER A 28 -3.08 65.97 43.02
CA SER A 28 -3.06 65.24 41.76
C SER A 28 -2.52 63.81 41.85
N ASP A 29 -2.73 63.09 40.74
CA ASP A 29 -1.96 61.93 40.27
C ASP A 29 -1.97 60.62 41.09
N GLU A 30 -2.61 59.58 40.56
CA GLU A 30 -1.81 58.58 39.82
C GLU A 30 -2.61 57.83 38.74
N LYS A 31 -1.91 57.14 37.83
CA LYS A 31 -2.48 56.56 36.60
C LYS A 31 -2.85 55.08 36.80
N SER A 32 -4.13 54.76 36.95
CA SER A 32 -4.56 53.35 36.91
C SER A 32 -5.98 53.16 36.36
N CYS A 33 -6.09 53.00 35.04
CA CYS A 33 -7.21 52.29 34.39
C CYS A 33 -6.84 51.90 32.95
N CYS A 34 -7.63 50.99 32.36
CA CYS A 34 -7.56 50.61 30.94
C CYS A 34 -6.27 49.92 30.42
N TYR A 35 -5.76 48.90 31.13
CA TYR A 35 -4.93 47.88 30.47
C TYR A 35 -5.81 46.99 29.57
N LEU A 36 -6.06 47.45 28.34
CA LEU A 36 -6.76 46.65 27.33
C LEU A 36 -5.85 45.50 26.87
N ASN A 37 -6.03 44.32 27.49
CA ASN A 37 -5.36 43.09 27.09
C ASN A 37 -5.84 42.63 25.70
N THR A 38 -5.26 43.19 24.64
CA THR A 38 -5.44 42.73 23.26
C THR A 38 -4.76 41.39 23.07
N ARG A 39 -5.43 40.31 23.52
CA ARG A 39 -4.98 38.91 23.42
C ARG A 39 -4.47 38.62 22.00
N ASN A 40 -3.15 38.55 21.87
CA ASN A 40 -2.48 38.67 20.59
C ASN A 40 -2.87 37.51 19.65
N LYS A 41 -3.54 37.82 18.53
CA LYS A 41 -4.12 36.80 17.63
C LYS A 41 -3.13 36.25 16.61
N THR A 42 -1.93 36.83 16.50
CA THR A 42 -0.86 36.41 15.59
C THR A 42 -0.55 34.90 15.61
N PRO A 43 -0.35 34.20 16.75
CA PRO A 43 -0.13 32.74 16.74
C PRO A 43 -1.35 31.95 16.21
N ILE A 44 -2.57 32.45 16.41
CA ILE A 44 -3.80 31.83 15.88
C ILE A 44 -3.85 32.00 14.37
N ILE A 45 -3.53 33.20 13.86
CA ILE A 45 -3.49 33.50 12.42
C ILE A 45 -2.40 32.67 11.73
N ILE A 46 -1.21 32.56 12.33
CA ILE A 46 -0.12 31.71 11.82
C ILE A 46 -0.55 30.24 11.80
N GLY A 47 -1.19 29.73 12.86
CA GLY A 47 -1.70 28.36 12.91
C GLY A 47 -2.78 28.07 11.84
N VAL A 48 -3.68 29.03 11.58
CA VAL A 48 -4.67 28.90 10.50
C VAL A 48 -3.99 28.91 9.13
N LEU A 49 -3.01 29.79 8.91
CA LEU A 49 -2.26 29.85 7.65
C LEU A 49 -1.46 28.57 7.37
N THR A 50 -0.81 27.97 8.38
CA THR A 50 -0.10 26.70 8.19
C THR A 50 -1.06 25.53 7.92
N ILE A 51 -2.23 25.48 8.57
CA ILE A 51 -3.28 24.49 8.28
C ILE A 51 -3.82 24.65 6.85
N VAL A 52 -4.08 25.88 6.40
CA VAL A 52 -4.54 26.15 5.02
C VAL A 52 -3.46 25.78 3.99
N LEU A 53 -2.18 26.08 4.26
CA LEU A 53 -1.06 25.68 3.40
C LEU A 53 -0.92 24.15 3.32
N LEU A 54 -1.04 23.44 4.44
CA LEU A 54 -1.01 21.97 4.49
C LEU A 54 -2.20 21.36 3.74
N LEU A 55 -3.40 21.93 3.85
CA LEU A 55 -4.57 21.51 3.07
C LEU A 55 -4.37 21.74 1.57
N ALA A 56 -3.82 22.89 1.17
CA ALA A 56 -3.50 23.18 -0.23
C ALA A 56 -2.47 22.19 -0.80
N LEU A 57 -1.44 21.84 -0.02
CA LEU A 57 -0.45 20.82 -0.38
C LEU A 57 -1.04 19.40 -0.42
N ALA A 58 -2.00 19.08 0.46
CA ALA A 58 -2.70 17.79 0.46
C ALA A 58 -3.64 17.62 -0.75
N VAL A 59 -4.24 18.71 -1.21
CA VAL A 59 -5.03 18.76 -2.45
C VAL A 59 -4.13 18.71 -3.69
N SER A 60 -3.04 19.49 -3.75
CA SER A 60 -2.17 19.54 -4.92
C SER A 60 -1.38 18.25 -5.17
N LYS A 61 -1.08 17.47 -4.11
CA LYS A 61 -0.52 16.11 -4.22
C LYS A 61 -1.57 15.00 -4.36
N GLY A 62 -2.85 15.35 -4.52
CA GLY A 62 -3.92 14.40 -4.77
C GLY A 62 -4.25 13.44 -3.62
N TYR A 63 -3.87 13.78 -2.37
CA TYR A 63 -4.11 12.92 -1.20
C TYR A 63 -5.58 12.92 -0.76
N VAL A 64 -6.32 14.01 -1.01
CA VAL A 64 -7.74 14.15 -0.65
C VAL A 64 -8.65 14.10 -1.88
N LEU A 65 -8.30 14.86 -2.92
CA LEU A 65 -9.08 15.06 -4.15
C LEU A 65 -8.27 14.55 -5.34
N VAL A 66 -8.86 13.76 -6.24
CA VAL A 66 -8.15 13.17 -7.40
C VAL A 66 -8.55 13.84 -8.71
N ALA A 67 -9.83 14.21 -8.87
CA ALA A 67 -10.32 14.88 -10.07
C ALA A 67 -11.57 15.74 -9.76
N ILE A 68 -11.94 16.62 -10.69
CA ILE A 68 -13.24 17.31 -10.70
C ILE A 68 -13.82 17.15 -12.12
N ILE A 69 -15.08 16.74 -12.23
CA ILE A 69 -15.81 16.63 -13.49
C ILE A 69 -17.10 17.46 -13.37
N ASN A 70 -17.26 18.50 -14.19
CA ASN A 70 -18.43 19.39 -14.18
C ASN A 70 -18.83 19.83 -12.76
N ASN A 71 -17.85 20.41 -12.05
CA ASN A 71 -17.93 20.85 -10.65
C ASN A 71 -18.21 19.76 -9.60
N LYS A 72 -18.25 18.47 -9.98
CA LYS A 72 -18.37 17.33 -9.05
C LYS A 72 -16.99 16.76 -8.71
N PRO A 73 -16.53 16.81 -7.45
CA PRO A 73 -15.24 16.25 -7.04
C PRO A 73 -15.28 14.71 -7.00
N ILE A 74 -14.14 14.08 -7.32
CA ILE A 74 -13.87 12.67 -7.07
C ILE A 74 -12.78 12.60 -5.98
N PHE A 75 -13.17 12.14 -4.79
CA PHE A 75 -12.29 12.03 -3.63
C PHE A 75 -11.45 10.75 -3.67
N ARG A 76 -10.25 10.79 -3.08
CA ARG A 76 -9.32 9.64 -3.07
C ARG A 76 -9.94 8.40 -2.43
N PHE A 77 -10.73 8.56 -1.37
CA PHE A 77 -11.42 7.43 -0.72
C PHE A 77 -12.39 6.71 -1.66
N GLN A 78 -13.10 7.43 -2.54
CA GLN A 78 -14.06 6.83 -3.48
C GLN A 78 -13.33 5.99 -4.54
N LEU A 79 -12.20 6.51 -5.04
CA LEU A 79 -11.32 5.76 -5.95
C LEU A 79 -10.73 4.53 -5.26
N THR A 80 -10.14 4.68 -4.08
CA THR A 80 -9.55 3.57 -3.31
C THR A 80 -10.58 2.50 -2.96
N GLN A 81 -11.79 2.87 -2.52
CA GLN A 81 -12.87 1.93 -2.23
C GLN A 81 -13.35 1.20 -3.50
N THR A 82 -13.41 1.89 -4.63
CA THR A 82 -13.76 1.27 -5.93
C THR A 82 -12.68 0.29 -6.39
N LEU A 83 -11.39 0.65 -6.28
CA LEU A 83 -10.27 -0.24 -6.60
C LEU A 83 -10.24 -1.45 -5.67
N MET A 84 -10.42 -1.25 -4.36
CA MET A 84 -10.45 -2.33 -3.37
C MET A 84 -11.64 -3.28 -3.59
N SER A 85 -12.82 -2.75 -3.93
CA SER A 85 -14.01 -3.55 -4.24
C SER A 85 -13.90 -4.34 -5.55
N ARG A 86 -13.13 -3.87 -6.54
CA ARG A 86 -12.99 -4.53 -7.85
C ARG A 86 -11.80 -5.48 -7.93
N PHE A 87 -10.65 -5.06 -7.40
CA PHE A 87 -9.37 -5.75 -7.56
C PHE A 87 -8.79 -6.24 -6.23
N GLY A 88 -9.15 -5.61 -5.09
CA GLY A 88 -8.51 -5.84 -3.80
C GLY A 88 -8.44 -7.30 -3.35
N LYS A 89 -9.50 -8.08 -3.59
CA LYS A 89 -9.50 -9.53 -3.31
C LYS A 89 -8.46 -10.29 -4.17
N GLN A 90 -8.37 -9.98 -5.46
CA GLN A 90 -7.41 -10.60 -6.37
C GLN A 90 -5.97 -10.18 -6.05
N THR A 91 -5.74 -8.89 -5.80
CA THR A 91 -4.43 -8.38 -5.36
C THR A 91 -4.00 -9.00 -4.03
N LEU A 92 -4.92 -9.20 -3.09
CA LEU A 92 -4.63 -9.86 -1.81
C LEU A 92 -4.29 -11.34 -1.98
N GLU A 93 -5.03 -12.11 -2.80
CA GLU A 93 -4.63 -13.49 -3.11
C GLU A 93 -3.27 -13.55 -3.83
N GLY A 94 -2.96 -12.60 -4.73
CA GLY A 94 -1.65 -12.47 -5.37
C GLY A 94 -0.53 -12.25 -4.36
N MET A 95 -0.65 -11.22 -3.51
CA MET A 95 0.32 -10.94 -2.44
C MET A 95 0.48 -12.12 -1.46
N ILE A 96 -0.61 -12.84 -1.12
CA ILE A 96 -0.53 -14.07 -0.33
C ILE A 96 0.31 -15.12 -1.07
N SER A 97 0.08 -15.30 -2.37
CA SER A 97 0.82 -16.25 -3.22
C SER A 97 2.32 -15.95 -3.19
N GLU A 98 2.71 -14.70 -3.44
CA GLU A 98 4.09 -14.22 -3.38
C GLU A 98 4.75 -14.50 -2.03
N LYS A 99 4.06 -14.23 -0.91
CA LYS A 99 4.61 -14.47 0.44
C LYS A 99 4.80 -15.95 0.74
N LEU A 100 3.89 -16.82 0.30
CA LEU A 100 4.02 -18.27 0.48
C LEU A 100 5.20 -18.83 -0.31
N ILE A 101 5.37 -18.42 -1.58
CA ILE A 101 6.49 -18.81 -2.43
C ILE A 101 7.82 -18.33 -1.82
N ALA A 102 7.88 -17.07 -1.36
CA ALA A 102 9.08 -16.51 -0.73
C ALA A 102 9.39 -17.08 0.68
N GLU A 103 8.41 -17.67 1.36
CA GLU A 103 8.62 -18.41 2.61
C GLU A 103 9.14 -19.83 2.34
N ASP A 104 8.53 -20.54 1.37
CA ASP A 104 8.97 -21.89 0.98
C ASP A 104 10.38 -21.88 0.38
N ALA A 105 10.69 -20.90 -0.48
CA ALA A 105 12.04 -20.61 -0.96
C ALA A 105 13.06 -20.57 0.18
N ARG A 106 12.78 -19.77 1.21
CA ARG A 106 13.65 -19.58 2.38
C ARG A 106 13.79 -20.86 3.21
N ARG A 107 12.70 -21.61 3.39
CA ARG A 107 12.67 -22.91 4.09
C ARG A 107 13.47 -23.97 3.35
N SER A 108 13.37 -24.02 2.03
CA SER A 108 13.99 -25.00 1.14
C SER A 108 15.39 -24.60 0.66
N GLY A 109 15.98 -23.56 1.27
CA GLY A 109 17.33 -23.06 0.97
C GLY A 109 17.51 -22.56 -0.47
N VAL A 110 16.43 -22.17 -1.14
CA VAL A 110 16.46 -21.66 -2.52
C VAL A 110 16.71 -20.15 -2.50
N VAL A 111 17.76 -19.73 -3.20
CA VAL A 111 18.12 -18.34 -3.41
C VAL A 111 18.23 -18.09 -4.92
N VAL A 112 17.86 -16.87 -5.32
CA VAL A 112 18.07 -16.33 -6.67
C VAL A 112 19.04 -15.16 -6.54
N THR A 113 20.13 -15.20 -7.29
CA THR A 113 21.16 -14.14 -7.28
C THR A 113 20.75 -12.99 -8.20
N GLN A 114 21.54 -11.91 -8.27
CA GLN A 114 21.22 -10.80 -9.16
C GLN A 114 21.58 -11.13 -10.62
N GLU A 115 22.68 -11.86 -10.82
CA GLU A 115 23.17 -12.32 -12.12
C GLU A 115 22.14 -13.20 -12.85
N GLU A 116 21.36 -13.98 -12.09
CA GLU A 116 20.26 -14.80 -12.65
C GLU A 116 19.06 -13.95 -13.05
N ILE A 117 18.78 -12.85 -12.33
CA ILE A 117 17.72 -11.90 -12.66
C ILE A 117 18.10 -11.11 -13.92
N ASP A 118 19.35 -10.63 -13.97
CA ASP A 118 19.88 -9.87 -15.11
C ASP A 118 19.94 -10.73 -16.38
N LYS A 119 20.33 -12.02 -16.26
CA LYS A 119 20.25 -13.00 -17.36
C LYS A 119 18.80 -13.22 -17.83
N GLN A 120 17.85 -13.32 -16.90
CA GLN A 120 16.44 -13.52 -17.26
C GLN A 120 15.83 -12.26 -17.89
N GLU A 121 16.25 -11.06 -17.46
CA GLU A 121 15.92 -9.78 -18.10
C GLU A 121 16.42 -9.76 -19.55
N GLU A 122 17.67 -10.14 -19.82
CA GLU A 122 18.17 -10.24 -21.20
C GLU A 122 17.33 -11.19 -22.05
N GLU A 123 16.92 -12.34 -21.51
CA GLU A 123 16.07 -13.31 -22.22
C GLU A 123 14.67 -12.75 -22.52
N VAL A 124 14.08 -12.01 -21.59
CA VAL A 124 12.81 -11.28 -21.83
C VAL A 124 13.00 -10.23 -22.93
N LEU A 125 14.07 -9.42 -22.90
CA LEU A 125 14.35 -8.42 -23.94
C LEU A 125 14.63 -9.06 -25.32
N LYS A 126 15.27 -10.24 -25.35
CA LYS A 126 15.45 -11.05 -26.57
C LYS A 126 14.11 -11.55 -27.12
N SER A 127 13.14 -11.90 -26.26
CA SER A 127 11.78 -12.28 -26.71
C SER A 127 11.03 -11.14 -27.41
N PHE A 128 11.29 -9.87 -27.04
CA PHE A 128 10.84 -8.68 -27.77
C PHE A 128 11.68 -8.36 -29.03
N GLY A 129 12.44 -9.33 -29.53
CA GLY A 129 13.28 -9.19 -30.73
C GLY A 129 14.55 -8.36 -30.53
N GLY A 130 14.96 -8.11 -29.28
CA GLY A 130 16.22 -7.42 -28.94
C GLY A 130 16.29 -5.94 -29.33
N LYS A 131 15.17 -5.31 -29.71
CA LYS A 131 15.09 -3.91 -30.16
C LYS A 131 14.50 -2.94 -29.13
N VAL A 132 13.85 -3.47 -28.10
CA VAL A 132 13.22 -2.70 -27.02
C VAL A 132 14.20 -2.64 -25.85
N THR A 133 14.43 -1.44 -25.29
CA THR A 133 15.22 -1.30 -24.06
C THR A 133 14.37 -1.58 -22.83
N LEU A 134 15.00 -2.01 -21.71
CA LEU A 134 14.29 -2.17 -20.43
C LEU A 134 13.52 -0.89 -20.06
N ASP A 135 14.16 0.25 -20.24
CA ASP A 135 13.64 1.57 -19.89
C ASP A 135 12.38 1.95 -20.69
N GLU A 136 12.18 1.40 -21.88
CA GLU A 136 10.96 1.55 -22.68
C GLU A 136 9.89 0.55 -22.24
N LEU A 137 10.28 -0.70 -21.99
CA LEU A 137 9.38 -1.75 -21.49
C LEU A 137 8.75 -1.37 -20.14
N LEU A 138 9.55 -0.90 -19.19
CA LEU A 138 9.11 -0.43 -17.87
C LEU A 138 8.15 0.76 -17.99
N LYS A 139 8.46 1.75 -18.84
CA LYS A 139 7.58 2.91 -19.10
C LYS A 139 6.27 2.50 -19.76
N PHE A 140 6.29 1.55 -20.69
CA PHE A 140 5.11 1.01 -21.37
C PHE A 140 4.20 0.22 -20.41
N GLN A 141 4.78 -0.59 -19.53
CA GLN A 141 4.06 -1.34 -18.49
C GLN A 141 3.61 -0.46 -17.30
N GLY A 142 4.19 0.74 -17.13
CA GLY A 142 3.90 1.63 -16.02
C GLY A 142 4.49 1.16 -14.68
N THR A 143 5.59 0.41 -14.71
CA THR A 143 6.21 -0.24 -13.54
C THR A 143 7.69 0.15 -13.39
N THR A 144 8.28 -0.12 -12.23
CA THR A 144 9.67 0.18 -11.88
C THR A 144 10.57 -1.04 -12.02
N LYS A 145 11.89 -0.86 -12.21
CA LYS A 145 12.83 -2.00 -12.26
C LYS A 145 12.73 -2.87 -11.00
N SER A 146 12.57 -2.29 -9.81
CA SER A 146 12.43 -3.07 -8.58
C SER A 146 11.17 -3.95 -8.50
N GLU A 147 10.11 -3.61 -9.24
CA GLU A 147 8.90 -4.44 -9.35
C GLU A 147 9.07 -5.53 -10.41
N PHE A 148 9.72 -5.20 -11.53
CA PHE A 148 10.06 -6.14 -12.61
C PHE A 148 11.08 -7.21 -12.16
N ASP A 149 12.17 -6.80 -11.51
CA ASP A 149 13.15 -7.67 -10.85
C ASP A 149 12.47 -8.55 -9.79
N GLY A 150 11.43 -8.03 -9.13
CA GLY A 150 10.60 -8.78 -8.17
C GLY A 150 9.79 -9.89 -8.83
N GLN A 151 9.19 -9.62 -10.00
CA GLN A 151 8.45 -10.60 -10.81
C GLN A 151 9.38 -11.69 -11.36
N ILE A 152 10.53 -11.30 -11.94
CA ILE A 152 11.56 -12.24 -12.39
C ILE A 152 12.06 -13.12 -11.24
N ARG A 153 12.38 -12.51 -10.08
CA ARG A 153 12.81 -13.26 -8.89
C ARG A 153 11.74 -14.25 -8.42
N LEU A 154 10.46 -13.89 -8.48
CA LEU A 154 9.37 -14.80 -8.12
C LEU A 154 9.30 -16.01 -9.08
N GLN A 155 9.37 -15.77 -10.40
CA GLN A 155 9.37 -16.83 -11.41
C GLN A 155 10.56 -17.79 -11.24
N LEU A 156 11.77 -17.25 -11.09
CA LEU A 156 12.98 -18.04 -10.85
C LEU A 156 12.91 -18.85 -9.54
N LEU A 157 12.25 -18.32 -8.49
CA LEU A 157 12.02 -19.07 -7.25
C LEU A 157 11.03 -20.22 -7.43
N VAL A 158 9.93 -20.03 -8.18
CA VAL A 158 8.97 -21.11 -8.48
C VAL A 158 9.64 -22.24 -9.25
N ASN A 159 10.38 -21.91 -10.32
CA ASN A 159 11.10 -22.89 -11.12
C ASN A 159 12.09 -23.70 -10.26
N LYS A 160 13.02 -23.03 -9.57
CA LYS A 160 14.02 -23.66 -8.70
C LYS A 160 13.46 -24.47 -7.53
N LEU A 161 12.22 -24.20 -7.09
CA LEU A 161 11.54 -25.01 -6.07
C LEU A 161 10.99 -26.29 -6.69
N LEU A 162 10.30 -26.20 -7.82
CA LEU A 162 9.68 -27.34 -8.49
C LEU A 162 10.69 -28.26 -9.19
N GLU A 163 11.78 -27.71 -9.73
CA GLU A 163 12.91 -28.45 -10.30
C GLU A 163 13.48 -29.51 -9.36
N LYS A 164 13.56 -29.21 -8.05
CA LYS A 164 14.08 -30.15 -7.03
C LYS A 164 13.24 -31.43 -6.91
N ASP A 165 11.94 -31.32 -7.19
CA ASP A 165 10.98 -32.43 -7.11
C ASP A 165 10.71 -33.06 -8.49
N ILE A 166 11.40 -32.65 -9.56
CA ILE A 166 11.17 -33.12 -10.94
C ILE A 166 12.38 -33.89 -11.48
N THR A 167 12.27 -35.22 -11.49
CA THR A 167 13.10 -36.06 -12.35
C THR A 167 12.53 -36.08 -13.76
N VAL A 168 13.42 -35.96 -14.76
CA VAL A 168 13.15 -36.24 -16.17
C VAL A 168 14.03 -37.44 -16.57
N THR A 169 13.47 -38.47 -17.20
CA THR A 169 14.21 -39.69 -17.59
C THR A 169 14.52 -39.73 -19.08
N ASP A 170 15.50 -40.56 -19.47
CA ASP A 170 15.92 -40.69 -20.87
C ASP A 170 14.82 -41.28 -21.77
N GLU A 171 13.93 -42.13 -21.23
CA GLU A 171 12.76 -42.67 -21.93
C GLU A 171 11.72 -41.58 -22.22
N GLU A 172 11.49 -40.66 -21.28
CA GLU A 172 10.62 -39.50 -21.48
C GLU A 172 11.21 -38.57 -22.54
N ILE A 173 12.52 -38.30 -22.48
CA ILE A 173 13.24 -37.49 -23.48
C ILE A 173 13.19 -38.14 -24.86
N ALA A 174 13.29 -39.47 -24.96
CA ALA A 174 13.11 -40.21 -26.20
C ALA A 174 11.68 -40.06 -26.75
N SER A 175 10.66 -40.34 -25.93
CA SER A 175 9.24 -40.23 -26.29
C SER A 175 8.84 -38.80 -26.71
N TYR A 176 9.35 -37.78 -26.02
CA TYR A 176 9.12 -36.38 -26.36
C TYR A 176 9.75 -36.03 -27.71
N ARG A 177 11.02 -36.40 -27.96
CA ARG A 177 11.63 -36.22 -29.29
C ARG A 177 10.83 -36.94 -30.37
N GLU A 178 10.38 -38.16 -30.10
CA GLU A 178 9.61 -38.96 -31.05
C GLU A 178 8.29 -38.29 -31.47
N THR A 179 7.58 -37.71 -30.50
CA THR A 179 6.27 -37.07 -30.69
C THR A 179 6.39 -35.66 -31.28
N ASN A 180 7.44 -34.91 -30.93
CA ASN A 180 7.55 -33.48 -31.21
C ASN A 180 8.62 -33.11 -32.26
N LYS A 181 9.06 -34.06 -33.11
CA LYS A 181 10.14 -33.87 -34.13
C LYS A 181 10.02 -32.57 -34.95
N ALA A 182 8.80 -32.11 -35.23
CA ALA A 182 8.51 -30.92 -36.03
C ALA A 182 8.68 -29.57 -35.29
N LEU A 183 8.89 -29.60 -33.96
CA LEU A 183 9.10 -28.40 -33.12
C LEU A 183 10.57 -28.19 -32.73
N MET A 184 11.44 -29.15 -33.02
CA MET A 184 12.85 -29.14 -32.62
C MET A 184 13.71 -28.38 -33.64
N VAL A 185 14.66 -27.58 -33.16
CA VAL A 185 15.36 -26.59 -34.02
C VAL A 185 16.83 -26.92 -34.26
N SER A 186 17.51 -27.66 -33.37
CA SER A 186 18.93 -28.01 -33.58
C SER A 186 19.13 -29.20 -34.53
N SER A 187 20.32 -29.30 -35.12
CA SER A 187 20.77 -30.45 -35.91
C SER A 187 21.71 -31.41 -35.14
N ASP A 188 22.11 -31.07 -33.91
CA ASP A 188 23.00 -31.90 -33.09
C ASP A 188 22.22 -32.76 -32.07
N GLU A 189 22.65 -34.01 -31.87
CA GLU A 189 21.92 -34.97 -31.01
C GLU A 189 22.01 -34.62 -29.50
N ALA A 190 23.03 -33.90 -29.05
CA ALA A 190 23.14 -33.44 -27.67
C ALA A 190 22.24 -32.22 -27.42
N ASP A 191 22.27 -31.24 -28.33
CA ASP A 191 21.36 -30.08 -28.28
C ASP A 191 19.90 -30.52 -28.31
N LEU A 192 19.53 -31.44 -29.21
CA LEU A 192 18.18 -32.00 -29.32
C LEU A 192 17.73 -32.71 -28.01
N LYS A 193 18.64 -33.33 -27.26
CA LYS A 193 18.32 -33.93 -25.96
C LYS A 193 18.09 -32.87 -24.89
N GLU A 194 18.90 -31.82 -24.84
CA GLU A 194 18.73 -30.71 -23.89
C GLU A 194 17.52 -29.84 -24.22
N GLU A 195 17.18 -29.62 -25.50
CA GLU A 195 15.94 -28.96 -25.96
C GLU A 195 14.71 -29.74 -25.48
N ALA A 196 14.64 -31.05 -25.77
CA ALA A 196 13.56 -31.93 -25.32
C ALA A 196 13.47 -32.02 -23.78
N ARG A 197 14.61 -32.07 -23.09
CA ARG A 197 14.67 -32.10 -21.61
C ARG A 197 14.11 -30.83 -20.98
N LYS A 198 14.44 -29.65 -21.53
CA LYS A 198 13.91 -28.36 -21.05
C LYS A 198 12.42 -28.25 -21.29
N ALA A 199 11.93 -28.61 -22.47
CA ALA A 199 10.50 -28.61 -22.77
C ALA A 199 9.71 -29.58 -21.87
N LEU A 200 10.24 -30.77 -21.58
CA LEU A 200 9.67 -31.71 -20.60
C LEU A 200 9.68 -31.17 -19.17
N LEU A 201 10.78 -30.50 -18.76
CA LEU A 201 10.90 -29.89 -17.45
C LEU A 201 9.87 -28.76 -17.28
N GLU A 202 9.74 -27.87 -18.26
CA GLU A 202 8.72 -26.83 -18.29
C GLU A 202 7.29 -27.40 -18.28
N GLN A 203 7.02 -28.46 -19.05
CA GLN A 203 5.73 -29.15 -19.01
C GLN A 203 5.43 -29.68 -17.60
N LYS A 204 6.36 -30.42 -16.98
CA LYS A 204 6.21 -30.97 -15.63
C LYS A 204 6.12 -29.89 -14.54
N ILE A 205 6.81 -28.76 -14.70
CA ILE A 205 6.65 -27.58 -13.83
C ILE A 205 5.21 -27.06 -13.93
N ASN A 206 4.70 -26.82 -15.14
CA ASN A 206 3.34 -26.33 -15.35
C ASN A 206 2.26 -27.29 -14.80
N GLU A 207 2.45 -28.59 -14.95
CA GLU A 207 1.59 -29.62 -14.33
C GLU A 207 1.65 -29.60 -12.79
N LYS A 208 2.82 -29.36 -12.19
CA LYS A 208 3.00 -29.33 -10.73
C LYS A 208 2.66 -28.00 -10.04
N ILE A 209 2.67 -26.87 -10.74
CA ILE A 209 2.43 -25.53 -10.14
C ILE A 209 1.12 -25.51 -9.32
N GLN A 210 0.00 -25.99 -9.88
CA GLN A 210 -1.31 -25.92 -9.23
C GLN A 210 -1.42 -26.81 -7.97
N PRO A 211 -1.07 -28.11 -7.98
CA PRO A 211 -1.11 -28.93 -6.77
C PRO A 211 -0.11 -28.47 -5.70
N TRP A 212 1.13 -28.11 -6.07
CA TRP A 212 2.13 -27.57 -5.13
C TRP A 212 1.63 -26.27 -4.45
N PHE A 213 1.11 -25.34 -5.24
CA PHE A 213 0.62 -24.07 -4.70
C PHE A 213 -0.65 -24.25 -3.83
N THR A 214 -1.50 -25.22 -4.17
CA THR A 214 -2.62 -25.66 -3.31
C THR A 214 -2.12 -26.22 -1.99
N GLU A 215 -1.06 -27.04 -2.01
CA GLU A 215 -0.45 -27.60 -0.80
C GLU A 215 0.15 -26.50 0.09
N LEU A 216 0.86 -25.51 -0.48
CA LEU A 216 1.36 -24.34 0.26
C LEU A 216 0.23 -23.56 0.93
N LYS A 217 -0.89 -23.31 0.23
CA LYS A 217 -2.05 -22.63 0.82
C LYS A 217 -2.71 -23.43 1.94
N ASN A 218 -2.75 -24.76 1.84
CA ASN A 218 -3.32 -25.64 2.86
C ASN A 218 -2.41 -25.78 4.09
N LYS A 219 -1.08 -25.72 3.93
CA LYS A 219 -0.10 -25.71 5.03
C LYS A 219 -0.08 -24.38 5.79
N ALA A 220 -0.52 -23.28 5.17
CA ALA A 220 -0.39 -21.92 5.70
C ALA A 220 -1.55 -21.46 6.62
N LYS A 221 -1.21 -20.75 7.70
CA LYS A 221 -2.19 -20.13 8.61
C LYS A 221 -2.56 -18.72 8.13
N ILE A 222 -3.50 -18.64 7.20
CA ILE A 222 -3.91 -17.39 6.55
C ILE A 222 -5.12 -16.77 7.27
N PHE A 223 -4.90 -15.71 8.04
CA PHE A 223 -5.96 -14.87 8.59
C PHE A 223 -6.26 -13.70 7.64
N LYS A 224 -7.54 -13.39 7.43
CA LYS A 224 -8.00 -12.31 6.53
C LYS A 224 -8.90 -11.36 7.33
N PHE A 225 -8.65 -10.06 7.16
CA PHE A 225 -9.32 -8.96 7.88
C PHE A 225 -9.94 -7.95 6.88
N PHE A 226 -10.32 -8.44 5.70
CA PHE A 226 -10.86 -7.72 4.56
C PHE A 226 -12.18 -8.36 4.13
#